data_AF-A0A4Q5TBP8-F1
#
_entry.id   AF-A0A4Q5TBP8-F1
#
_cell.length_a   1.000
_cell.length_b   1.000
_cell.length_c   1.000
_cell.angle_alpha   90.00
_cell.angle_beta   90.00
_cell.angle_gamma   90.00
#
_symmetry.space_group_name_H-M   'P 1'
#
loop_
_entity.id
_entity.type
_entity.pdbx_description
1 polymer ?
#
loop_
_entity_poly.entity_id
_entity_poly.type
_entity_poly.pdbx_seq_one_letter_code
_entity_poly.pdbx_strand_id
1 'polypeptide(L)'
;MKKTSIYSLLVVIVMFGSCKKFDGSMNIDPNSPTKASGTQLIASAERWLPDMSSSPYGVHYPQHLSNTSFTDNSRYTSINFDFSAWYRGPLKDLETVLTSPLDGNEGPVANQLAVAKILKAYFMWHITDRWGDVPYSEALKGSNNFTPKYDKQKDIYDSLFLLLDQANAGIVAGNIKNDIMYAGDVNKWKRFGNTIHMLMALRLSKVDAAKGAIEFNKALANGIMGANTDNFAYQHLADAANENYWYNSFTRLGRNWFAVSKTVVDSMLPYSDPRLPVFANKNTAGNYVGLPYGLPGTTTVVINNFSLLGSGIRLQNSPVYLVTYAQALFARAEAAKLGWIAGTDGVAKTNYDLALEQSVRQWKANDTTGLGVFRSNPAIAYDPANAIKQIATQRWLHLFLHGYEAWAEWRRTGYPVLVAAPGANGDKIPRREGYPLIEASNNTANYNAAVAALPYGGADDLNSRVWWDKP
;
A
#
# COMPACT_ATOMS: atom_id res chain seq x y z
N MET A 1 -41.55 -51.32 -70.37
CA MET A 1 -41.60 -50.25 -71.40
C MET A 1 -42.43 -49.06 -70.88
N LYS A 2 -42.48 -47.94 -71.61
CA LYS A 2 -43.04 -46.62 -71.21
C LYS A 2 -44.52 -46.62 -70.73
N LYS A 3 -44.87 -45.53 -70.01
CA LYS A 3 -46.19 -44.85 -69.75
C LYS A 3 -46.59 -44.84 -68.26
N THR A 4 -46.80 -43.72 -67.54
CA THR A 4 -47.76 -42.56 -67.67
C THR A 4 -49.23 -42.99 -67.53
N SER A 5 -50.12 -42.43 -66.70
CA SER A 5 -50.26 -41.09 -66.06
C SER A 5 -51.09 -41.18 -64.73
N ILE A 6 -50.98 -40.30 -63.71
CA ILE A 6 -51.51 -38.91 -63.53
C ILE A 6 -53.06 -38.86 -63.66
N TYR A 7 -53.89 -38.26 -62.77
CA TYR A 7 -53.71 -37.43 -61.53
C TYR A 7 -54.06 -38.25 -60.25
N SER A 8 -54.48 -37.80 -59.03
CA SER A 8 -55.00 -36.56 -58.38
C SER A 8 -54.63 -36.62 -56.85
N LEU A 9 -54.94 -35.72 -55.90
CA LEU A 9 -55.09 -34.25 -55.74
C LEU A 9 -55.61 -34.02 -54.29
N LEU A 10 -54.89 -33.31 -53.41
CA LEU A 10 -55.51 -32.50 -52.35
C LEU A 10 -54.61 -31.30 -52.02
N VAL A 11 -55.20 -30.19 -51.59
CA VAL A 11 -54.54 -28.88 -51.45
C VAL A 11 -54.27 -28.57 -49.98
N VAL A 12 -53.08 -28.07 -49.67
CA VAL A 12 -52.80 -27.32 -48.42
C VAL A 12 -52.10 -26.01 -48.75
N ILE A 13 -52.55 -24.95 -48.07
CA ILE A 13 -52.31 -23.54 -48.38
C ILE A 13 -50.85 -23.12 -48.11
N VAL A 14 -50.26 -22.33 -49.01
CA VAL A 14 -49.04 -21.55 -48.75
C VAL A 14 -49.39 -20.33 -47.91
N MET A 15 -48.91 -20.25 -46.67
CA MET A 15 -48.95 -19.01 -45.88
C MET A 15 -47.57 -18.35 -45.86
N PHE A 16 -47.46 -17.18 -46.49
CA PHE A 16 -46.28 -16.31 -46.39
C PHE A 16 -46.24 -15.60 -45.03
N GLY A 17 -45.92 -16.36 -43.98
CA GLY A 17 -45.60 -15.81 -42.66
C GLY A 17 -44.26 -15.08 -42.70
N SER A 18 -44.29 -13.74 -42.56
CA SER A 18 -43.07 -12.94 -42.50
C SER A 18 -42.30 -13.18 -41.20
N CYS A 19 -41.31 -14.07 -41.25
CA CYS A 19 -40.26 -14.10 -40.23
C CYS A 19 -39.47 -12.78 -40.31
N LYS A 20 -39.82 -11.81 -39.45
CA LYS A 20 -38.90 -10.70 -39.14
C LYS A 20 -37.56 -11.33 -38.76
N LYS A 21 -36.47 -10.90 -39.41
CA LYS A 21 -35.12 -11.20 -38.91
C LYS A 21 -35.03 -10.65 -37.50
N PHE A 22 -34.61 -11.46 -36.54
CA PHE A 22 -34.34 -10.99 -35.18
C PHE A 22 -33.29 -9.89 -35.26
N ASP A 23 -33.67 -8.67 -34.89
CA ASP A 23 -32.92 -7.43 -35.09
C ASP A 23 -31.85 -7.18 -34.00
N GLY A 24 -31.42 -8.24 -33.33
CA GLY A 24 -30.52 -8.20 -32.18
C GLY A 24 -31.15 -7.74 -30.87
N SER A 25 -32.34 -7.12 -30.88
CA SER A 25 -32.98 -6.55 -29.68
C SER A 25 -33.25 -7.59 -28.59
N MET A 26 -33.57 -8.84 -28.95
CA MET A 26 -33.80 -9.93 -27.99
C MET A 26 -32.54 -10.37 -27.23
N ASN A 27 -31.35 -9.95 -27.65
CA ASN A 27 -30.08 -10.23 -26.96
C ASN A 27 -29.63 -9.06 -26.07
N ILE A 28 -30.42 -7.98 -25.96
CA ILE A 28 -30.24 -6.97 -24.92
C ILE A 28 -30.89 -7.54 -23.65
N ASP A 29 -30.09 -8.21 -22.82
CA ASP A 29 -30.52 -8.63 -21.48
C ASP A 29 -30.93 -7.37 -20.67
N PRO A 30 -32.19 -7.25 -20.24
CA PRO A 30 -32.66 -6.08 -19.49
C PRO A 30 -32.04 -5.96 -18.09
N ASN A 31 -31.34 -6.99 -17.62
CA ASN A 31 -30.60 -6.98 -16.35
C ASN A 31 -29.12 -6.57 -16.52
N SER A 32 -28.60 -6.55 -17.76
CA SER A 32 -27.23 -6.15 -18.06
C SER A 32 -27.15 -4.62 -18.16
N PRO A 33 -26.48 -3.93 -17.21
CA PRO A 33 -26.48 -2.48 -17.18
C PRO A 33 -25.66 -1.92 -18.33
N THR A 34 -26.21 -0.96 -19.07
CA THR A 34 -25.57 -0.32 -20.25
C THR A 34 -24.40 0.62 -19.88
N LYS A 35 -24.10 0.75 -18.59
CA LYS A 35 -22.98 1.48 -18.00
C LYS A 35 -22.46 0.72 -16.78
N ALA A 36 -21.16 0.78 -16.53
CA ALA A 36 -20.60 0.27 -15.28
C ALA A 36 -20.91 1.25 -14.11
N SER A 37 -21.19 0.69 -12.93
CA SER A 37 -21.17 1.46 -11.68
C SER A 37 -19.72 1.72 -11.29
N GLY A 38 -19.20 2.88 -11.71
CA GLY A 38 -17.81 3.26 -11.43
C GLY A 38 -17.55 3.37 -9.93
N THR A 39 -18.55 3.83 -9.15
CA THR A 39 -18.41 3.98 -7.71
C THR A 39 -18.48 2.67 -6.94
N GLN A 40 -19.26 1.67 -7.38
CA GLN A 40 -19.23 0.33 -6.76
C GLN A 40 -17.92 -0.40 -7.03
N LEU A 41 -17.33 -0.23 -8.22
CA LEU A 41 -16.01 -0.78 -8.54
C LEU A 41 -14.88 -0.10 -7.75
N ILE A 42 -14.95 1.23 -7.57
CA ILE A 42 -14.05 1.97 -6.67
C ILE A 42 -14.18 1.46 -5.23
N ALA A 43 -15.40 1.39 -4.67
CA ALA A 43 -15.65 0.87 -3.34
C ALA A 43 -15.23 -0.60 -3.18
N SER A 44 -15.33 -1.39 -4.26
CA SER A 44 -14.83 -2.77 -4.30
C SER A 44 -13.31 -2.82 -4.14
N ALA A 45 -12.57 -2.00 -4.88
CA ALA A 45 -11.13 -1.86 -4.77
C ALA A 45 -10.69 -1.30 -3.41
N GLU A 46 -11.42 -0.34 -2.84
CA GLU A 46 -11.13 0.26 -1.53
C GLU A 46 -11.13 -0.76 -0.38
N ARG A 47 -11.93 -1.83 -0.47
CA ARG A 47 -11.93 -2.92 0.53
C ARG A 47 -10.62 -3.73 0.58
N TRP A 48 -9.76 -3.64 -0.42
CA TRP A 48 -8.44 -4.28 -0.44
C TRP A 48 -7.32 -3.41 0.14
N LEU A 49 -7.61 -2.14 0.48
CA LEU A 49 -6.60 -1.22 1.00
C LEU A 49 -5.96 -1.67 2.33
N PRO A 50 -6.66 -2.32 3.30
CA PRO A 50 -6.02 -2.84 4.51
C PRO A 50 -4.82 -3.77 4.25
N ASP A 51 -4.84 -4.56 3.17
CA ASP A 51 -3.78 -5.52 2.84
C ASP A 51 -2.43 -4.85 2.49
N MET A 52 -2.45 -3.57 2.11
CA MET A 52 -1.23 -2.80 1.83
C MET A 52 -0.43 -2.50 3.10
N SER A 53 -1.07 -2.56 4.27
CA SER A 53 -0.48 -2.22 5.57
C SER A 53 -0.52 -3.39 6.57
N SER A 54 -1.70 -3.99 6.80
CA SER A 54 -1.97 -4.96 7.88
C SER A 54 -1.48 -6.38 7.57
N SER A 55 -0.30 -6.50 6.94
CA SER A 55 0.33 -7.78 6.61
C SER A 55 1.20 -8.30 7.77
N PRO A 56 1.02 -9.56 8.22
CA PRO A 56 1.90 -10.19 9.20
C PRO A 56 3.31 -10.46 8.66
N TYR A 57 3.55 -10.33 7.35
CA TYR A 57 4.90 -10.36 6.78
C TYR A 57 5.52 -8.97 6.79
N GLY A 58 4.80 -7.97 6.26
CA GLY A 58 5.28 -6.61 6.10
C GLY A 58 5.78 -5.97 7.41
N VAL A 59 5.19 -6.28 8.56
CA VAL A 59 5.62 -5.73 9.88
C VAL A 59 6.94 -6.30 10.42
N HIS A 60 7.44 -7.42 9.88
CA HIS A 60 8.68 -8.05 10.34
C HIS A 60 9.92 -7.54 9.59
N TYR A 61 9.81 -7.19 8.30
CA TYR A 61 10.93 -6.58 7.56
C TYR A 61 11.49 -5.28 8.18
N PRO A 62 10.68 -4.31 8.69
CA PRO A 62 11.15 -3.16 9.45
C PRO A 62 11.31 -3.46 10.95
N GLN A 63 11.14 -4.72 11.39
CA GLN A 63 11.24 -5.17 12.78
C GLN A 63 10.30 -4.44 13.76
N HIS A 64 9.06 -4.16 13.36
CA HIS A 64 8.08 -3.57 14.27
C HIS A 64 7.59 -4.57 15.32
N LEU A 65 7.30 -5.80 14.90
CA LEU A 65 6.90 -6.91 15.76
C LEU A 65 7.95 -8.03 15.73
N SER A 66 7.91 -8.88 16.75
CA SER A 66 8.66 -10.14 16.83
C SER A 66 7.69 -11.29 17.10
N ASN A 67 7.92 -12.45 16.46
CA ASN A 67 7.12 -13.65 16.68
C ASN A 67 7.40 -14.28 18.06
N THR A 68 6.36 -14.55 18.85
CA THR A 68 6.43 -15.36 20.08
C THR A 68 6.39 -16.87 19.79
N SER A 69 5.94 -17.25 18.59
CA SER A 69 5.79 -18.60 18.07
C SER A 69 5.67 -18.50 16.54
N PHE A 70 5.99 -19.59 15.80
CA PHE A 70 6.03 -19.57 14.33
C PHE A 70 6.97 -18.47 13.80
N THR A 71 8.25 -18.60 14.13
CA THR A 71 9.29 -17.57 13.99
C THR A 71 9.67 -17.21 12.54
N ASP A 72 9.08 -17.90 11.57
CA ASP A 72 9.34 -17.82 10.14
C ASP A 72 9.34 -16.41 9.55
N ASN A 73 8.35 -15.59 9.89
CA ASN A 73 8.28 -14.20 9.42
C ASN A 73 9.41 -13.36 10.02
N SER A 74 9.67 -13.53 11.33
CA SER A 74 10.80 -12.90 12.02
C SER A 74 12.17 -13.36 11.51
N ARG A 75 12.25 -14.54 10.88
CA ARG A 75 13.48 -15.14 10.33
C ARG A 75 13.53 -15.15 8.80
N TYR A 76 12.61 -14.44 8.14
CA TYR A 76 12.60 -14.25 6.69
C TYR A 76 12.65 -15.57 5.87
N THR A 77 11.94 -16.62 6.31
CA THR A 77 12.03 -17.95 5.68
C THR A 77 11.23 -18.07 4.37
N SER A 78 10.17 -17.27 4.21
CA SER A 78 9.40 -17.19 2.96
C SER A 78 10.10 -16.28 1.95
N ILE A 79 10.45 -16.82 0.78
CA ILE A 79 11.15 -16.10 -0.31
C ILE A 79 10.16 -15.53 -1.34
N ASN A 80 9.29 -16.39 -1.87
CA ASN A 80 8.39 -16.08 -2.99
C ASN A 80 6.98 -15.72 -2.48
N PHE A 81 6.40 -14.64 -3.01
CA PHE A 81 5.12 -14.09 -2.57
C PHE A 81 4.17 -13.89 -3.75
N ASP A 82 2.87 -14.16 -3.55
CA ASP A 82 1.85 -13.91 -4.58
C ASP A 82 1.46 -12.43 -4.65
N PHE A 83 1.38 -11.90 -5.88
CA PHE A 83 0.74 -10.61 -6.18
C PHE A 83 -0.58 -10.74 -6.96
N SER A 84 -0.91 -11.94 -7.45
CA SER A 84 -1.98 -12.13 -8.42
C SER A 84 -3.38 -11.81 -7.88
N ALA A 85 -3.56 -11.81 -6.56
CA ALA A 85 -4.78 -11.32 -5.90
C ALA A 85 -5.11 -9.86 -6.25
N TRP A 86 -4.14 -8.94 -6.18
CA TRP A 86 -4.41 -7.51 -6.47
C TRP A 86 -4.68 -7.25 -7.96
N TYR A 87 -4.08 -8.05 -8.84
CA TYR A 87 -4.37 -8.02 -10.28
C TYR A 87 -5.77 -8.56 -10.62
N ARG A 88 -6.27 -9.57 -9.92
CA ARG A 88 -7.62 -10.12 -10.14
C ARG A 88 -8.73 -9.28 -9.49
N GLY A 89 -8.46 -8.67 -8.34
CA GLY A 89 -9.40 -7.82 -7.62
C GLY A 89 -9.23 -6.33 -7.95
N PRO A 90 -8.65 -5.52 -7.05
CA PRO A 90 -8.71 -4.07 -7.08
C PRO A 90 -8.20 -3.47 -8.39
N LEU A 91 -7.08 -3.96 -8.94
CA LEU A 91 -6.56 -3.43 -10.21
C LEU A 91 -7.50 -3.73 -11.39
N LYS A 92 -8.21 -4.87 -11.39
CA LYS A 92 -9.16 -5.18 -12.47
C LYS A 92 -10.47 -4.40 -12.33
N ASP A 93 -10.95 -4.20 -11.11
CA ASP A 93 -12.09 -3.30 -10.85
C ASP A 93 -11.76 -1.89 -11.35
N LEU A 94 -10.61 -1.34 -10.94
CA LEU A 94 -10.14 -0.01 -11.34
C LEU A 94 -9.89 0.11 -12.85
N GLU A 95 -9.31 -0.90 -13.50
CA GLU A 95 -9.16 -0.91 -14.96
C GLU A 95 -10.51 -0.90 -15.69
N THR A 96 -11.51 -1.58 -15.12
CA THR A 96 -12.88 -1.58 -15.66
C THR A 96 -13.51 -0.19 -15.54
N VAL A 97 -13.26 0.54 -14.43
CA VAL A 97 -13.66 1.96 -14.29
C VAL A 97 -12.98 2.85 -15.34
N LEU A 98 -11.69 2.61 -15.62
CA LEU A 98 -10.91 3.43 -16.56
C LEU A 98 -11.23 3.16 -18.05
N THR A 99 -11.93 2.06 -18.37
CA THR A 99 -12.16 1.61 -19.76
C THR A 99 -13.63 1.47 -20.17
N SER A 100 -14.57 1.51 -19.21
CA SER A 100 -16.01 1.34 -19.46
C SER A 100 -16.78 2.66 -19.48
N PRO A 101 -17.94 2.75 -20.17
CA PRO A 101 -18.86 3.86 -19.97
C PRO A 101 -19.41 3.85 -18.54
N LEU A 102 -19.22 4.95 -17.80
CA LEU A 102 -19.63 5.08 -16.39
C LEU A 102 -20.93 5.87 -16.24
N ASP A 103 -21.67 5.62 -15.16
CA ASP A 103 -22.87 6.41 -14.87
C ASP A 103 -22.59 7.69 -14.07
N GLY A 104 -22.88 8.85 -14.69
CA GLY A 104 -22.72 10.16 -14.07
C GLY A 104 -23.72 10.46 -12.95
N ASN A 105 -24.79 9.66 -12.80
CA ASN A 105 -25.70 9.79 -11.66
C ASN A 105 -25.04 9.37 -10.33
N GLU A 106 -23.88 8.70 -10.38
CA GLU A 106 -23.08 8.34 -9.20
C GLU A 106 -22.12 9.45 -8.75
N GLY A 107 -22.07 10.57 -9.49
CA GLY A 107 -21.11 11.66 -9.32
C GLY A 107 -20.36 11.93 -10.63
N PRO A 108 -19.66 13.06 -10.77
CA PRO A 108 -19.02 13.43 -12.03
C PRO A 108 -18.08 12.34 -12.54
N VAL A 109 -18.27 11.90 -13.80
CA VAL A 109 -17.48 10.81 -14.42
C VAL A 109 -15.98 11.11 -14.37
N ALA A 110 -15.58 12.37 -14.55
CA ALA A 110 -14.19 12.81 -14.42
C ALA A 110 -13.61 12.56 -13.00
N ASN A 111 -14.43 12.68 -11.96
CA ASN A 111 -14.03 12.43 -10.57
C ASN A 111 -13.95 10.92 -10.27
N GLN A 112 -14.89 10.12 -10.79
CA GLN A 112 -14.79 8.65 -10.73
C GLN A 112 -13.48 8.17 -11.38
N LEU A 113 -13.17 8.66 -12.59
CA LEU A 113 -11.92 8.36 -13.29
C LEU A 113 -10.68 8.85 -12.52
N ALA A 114 -10.71 10.05 -11.93
CA ALA A 114 -9.58 10.56 -11.15
C ALA A 114 -9.30 9.74 -9.88
N VAL A 115 -10.33 9.35 -9.13
CA VAL A 115 -10.21 8.47 -7.95
C VAL A 115 -9.68 7.09 -8.38
N ALA A 116 -10.19 6.53 -9.48
CA ALA A 116 -9.70 5.25 -10.00
C ALA A 116 -8.21 5.31 -10.42
N LYS A 117 -7.76 6.43 -11.02
CA LYS A 117 -6.33 6.67 -11.33
C LYS A 117 -5.46 6.73 -10.08
N ILE A 118 -5.91 7.45 -9.03
CA ILE A 118 -5.17 7.59 -7.76
C ILE A 118 -5.05 6.23 -7.05
N LEU A 119 -6.14 5.46 -6.96
CA LEU A 119 -6.12 4.11 -6.39
C LEU A 119 -5.24 3.15 -7.19
N LYS A 120 -5.33 3.18 -8.53
CA LYS A 120 -4.47 2.34 -9.40
C LYS A 120 -2.99 2.67 -9.21
N ALA A 121 -2.65 3.95 -9.04
CA ALA A 121 -1.28 4.36 -8.71
C ALA A 121 -0.85 3.88 -7.32
N TYR A 122 -1.71 4.01 -6.31
CA TYR A 122 -1.42 3.56 -4.95
C TYR A 122 -1.13 2.06 -4.87
N PHE A 123 -1.99 1.21 -5.45
CA PHE A 123 -1.77 -0.24 -5.50
C PHE A 123 -0.52 -0.61 -6.29
N MET A 124 -0.31 -0.03 -7.50
CA MET A 124 0.87 -0.35 -8.30
C MET A 124 2.18 0.12 -7.67
N TRP A 125 2.19 1.24 -6.95
CA TRP A 125 3.34 1.71 -6.18
C TRP A 125 3.73 0.70 -5.10
N HIS A 126 2.77 0.27 -4.27
CA HIS A 126 3.02 -0.73 -3.23
C HIS A 126 3.44 -2.11 -3.79
N ILE A 127 2.98 -2.49 -4.99
CA ILE A 127 3.40 -3.71 -5.67
C ILE A 127 4.85 -3.57 -6.19
N THR A 128 5.17 -2.54 -6.98
CA THR A 128 6.54 -2.41 -7.51
C THR A 128 7.58 -2.22 -6.40
N ASP A 129 7.26 -1.51 -5.32
CA ASP A 129 8.16 -1.34 -4.18
C ASP A 129 8.46 -2.65 -3.42
N ARG A 130 7.69 -3.73 -3.63
CA ARG A 130 7.94 -5.05 -3.05
C ARG A 130 8.78 -5.95 -3.96
N TRP A 131 8.43 -6.08 -5.24
CA TRP A 131 9.08 -7.03 -6.16
C TRP A 131 10.14 -6.42 -7.08
N GLY A 132 10.04 -5.12 -7.41
CA GLY A 132 10.77 -4.48 -8.50
C GLY A 132 9.93 -4.39 -9.77
N ASP A 133 10.46 -4.91 -10.87
CA ASP A 133 9.79 -4.95 -12.17
C ASP A 133 8.57 -5.89 -12.11
N VAL A 134 7.43 -5.51 -12.68
CA VAL A 134 6.17 -6.28 -12.58
C VAL A 134 5.26 -6.07 -13.80
N PRO A 135 4.30 -6.97 -14.11
CA PRO A 135 3.33 -6.76 -15.18
C PRO A 135 2.54 -5.45 -15.01
N TYR A 136 2.54 -4.57 -16.03
CA TYR A 136 1.87 -3.26 -15.93
C TYR A 136 1.18 -2.83 -17.23
N SER A 137 1.91 -2.29 -18.22
CA SER A 137 1.36 -1.79 -19.51
C SER A 137 0.71 -2.87 -20.38
N GLU A 138 0.96 -4.14 -20.08
CA GLU A 138 0.35 -5.30 -20.74
C GLU A 138 -0.63 -6.09 -19.87
N ALA A 139 -0.70 -5.82 -18.58
CA ALA A 139 -1.57 -6.53 -17.65
C ALA A 139 -3.06 -6.20 -17.87
N LEU A 140 -3.95 -6.98 -17.25
CA LEU A 140 -5.41 -6.74 -17.14
C LEU A 140 -6.21 -6.81 -18.47
N LYS A 141 -5.53 -7.03 -19.60
CA LYS A 141 -6.09 -7.18 -20.98
C LYS A 141 -6.93 -8.47 -21.20
N GLY A 142 -7.10 -9.30 -20.17
CA GLY A 142 -7.94 -10.51 -20.22
C GLY A 142 -7.42 -11.51 -21.26
N SER A 143 -8.34 -12.09 -22.05
CA SER A 143 -8.02 -13.06 -23.11
C SER A 143 -7.07 -12.54 -24.19
N ASN A 144 -6.83 -11.23 -24.26
CA ASN A 144 -5.95 -10.63 -25.26
C ASN A 144 -4.47 -10.65 -24.86
N ASN A 145 -4.14 -10.91 -23.59
CA ASN A 145 -2.78 -11.25 -23.17
C ASN A 145 -2.77 -12.03 -21.83
N PHE A 146 -2.39 -13.31 -21.90
CA PHE A 146 -2.20 -14.17 -20.72
C PHE A 146 -0.77 -14.12 -20.15
N THR A 147 0.19 -13.61 -20.92
CA THR A 147 1.63 -13.57 -20.60
C THR A 147 2.15 -12.13 -20.72
N PRO A 148 1.68 -11.22 -19.86
CA PRO A 148 2.10 -9.81 -19.90
C PRO A 148 3.58 -9.67 -19.55
N LYS A 149 4.30 -8.83 -20.31
CA LYS A 149 5.68 -8.48 -19.97
C LYS A 149 5.76 -7.71 -18.65
N TYR A 150 6.87 -7.91 -17.96
CA TYR A 150 7.22 -7.17 -16.76
C TYR A 150 7.79 -5.81 -17.20
N ASP A 151 7.22 -4.72 -16.69
CA ASP A 151 7.74 -3.38 -16.95
C ASP A 151 8.76 -3.00 -15.88
N LYS A 152 9.77 -2.23 -16.33
CA LYS A 152 10.83 -1.73 -15.45
C LYS A 152 10.24 -0.84 -14.37
N GLN A 153 10.66 -1.03 -13.12
CA GLN A 153 10.19 -0.23 -11.99
C GLN A 153 10.30 1.29 -12.25
N LYS A 154 11.38 1.75 -12.89
CA LYS A 154 11.52 3.16 -13.30
C LYS A 154 10.37 3.61 -14.22
N ASP A 155 10.07 2.83 -15.23
CA ASP A 155 9.09 3.19 -16.26
C ASP A 155 7.65 3.04 -15.73
N ILE A 156 7.43 2.15 -14.76
CA ILE A 156 6.23 2.12 -13.90
C ILE A 156 6.13 3.43 -13.12
N TYR A 157 7.16 3.81 -12.33
CA TYR A 157 7.17 5.07 -11.56
C TYR A 157 6.87 6.29 -12.44
N ASP A 158 7.52 6.38 -13.62
CA ASP A 158 7.31 7.46 -14.59
C ASP A 158 5.86 7.52 -15.09
N SER A 159 5.24 6.37 -15.35
CA SER A 159 3.83 6.26 -15.72
C SER A 159 2.89 6.60 -14.56
N LEU A 160 3.26 6.25 -13.32
CA LEU A 160 2.45 6.55 -12.13
C LEU A 160 2.44 8.04 -11.77
N PHE A 161 3.57 8.75 -11.91
CA PHE A 161 3.58 10.22 -11.78
C PHE A 161 2.62 10.87 -12.80
N LEU A 162 2.68 10.45 -14.07
CA LEU A 162 1.77 10.92 -15.12
C LEU A 162 0.31 10.55 -14.84
N LEU A 163 0.04 9.38 -14.26
CA LEU A 163 -1.31 8.94 -13.88
C LEU A 163 -1.91 9.82 -12.77
N LEU A 164 -1.08 10.24 -11.81
CA LEU A 164 -1.44 11.15 -10.72
C LEU A 164 -1.63 12.59 -11.22
N ASP A 165 -0.78 13.09 -12.13
CA ASP A 165 -0.98 14.38 -12.80
C ASP A 165 -2.35 14.45 -13.50
N GLN A 166 -2.67 13.43 -14.29
CA GLN A 166 -3.94 13.33 -14.99
C GLN A 166 -5.16 13.23 -14.05
N ALA A 167 -4.98 12.69 -12.85
CA ALA A 167 -6.03 12.68 -11.84
C ALA A 167 -6.21 14.06 -11.20
N ASN A 168 -5.11 14.67 -10.74
CA ASN A 168 -5.08 16.00 -10.12
C ASN A 168 -5.63 17.11 -11.04
N ALA A 169 -5.38 17.00 -12.36
CA ALA A 169 -5.92 17.88 -13.39
C ALA A 169 -7.35 17.51 -13.86
N GLY A 170 -7.79 16.26 -13.66
CA GLY A 170 -9.11 15.78 -14.06
C GLY A 170 -10.23 16.02 -13.05
N ILE A 171 -9.90 16.37 -11.80
CA ILE A 171 -10.90 16.59 -10.75
C ILE A 171 -11.69 17.90 -11.00
N VAL A 172 -13.02 17.77 -11.01
CA VAL A 172 -14.01 18.85 -11.12
C VAL A 172 -14.85 18.97 -9.84
N ALA A 173 -15.69 20.00 -9.73
CA ALA A 173 -16.59 20.15 -8.59
C ALA A 173 -17.67 19.05 -8.53
N GLY A 174 -17.96 18.56 -7.32
CA GLY A 174 -19.01 17.57 -7.04
C GLY A 174 -18.47 16.23 -6.52
N ASN A 175 -19.16 15.65 -5.55
CA ASN A 175 -18.73 14.42 -4.88
C ASN A 175 -19.06 13.17 -5.72
N ILE A 176 -18.39 12.05 -5.41
CA ILE A 176 -18.80 10.70 -5.85
C ILE A 176 -19.56 9.98 -4.73
N LYS A 177 -20.44 9.05 -5.09
CA LYS A 177 -21.12 8.14 -4.16
C LYS A 177 -20.21 6.96 -3.78
N ASN A 178 -20.64 6.17 -2.79
CA ASN A 178 -20.09 4.86 -2.38
C ASN A 178 -18.61 4.79 -1.93
N ASP A 179 -17.82 5.85 -2.08
CA ASP A 179 -16.47 6.02 -1.48
C ASP A 179 -16.50 5.83 0.04
N ILE A 180 -15.78 4.81 0.52
CA ILE A 180 -15.69 4.44 1.96
C ILE A 180 -14.47 5.05 2.66
N MET A 181 -13.63 5.80 1.95
CA MET A 181 -12.38 6.40 2.46
C MET A 181 -12.54 7.89 2.82
N TYR A 182 -13.22 8.66 1.96
CA TYR A 182 -13.42 10.10 2.10
C TYR A 182 -14.89 10.56 1.90
N ALA A 183 -15.85 9.63 1.82
CA ALA A 183 -17.28 9.91 1.69
C ALA A 183 -17.62 10.85 0.49
N GLY A 184 -16.84 10.74 -0.58
CA GLY A 184 -16.98 11.48 -1.82
C GLY A 184 -16.24 12.81 -1.89
N ASP A 185 -15.49 13.24 -0.86
CA ASP A 185 -14.72 14.49 -0.90
C ASP A 185 -13.51 14.41 -1.84
N VAL A 186 -13.75 14.80 -3.09
CA VAL A 186 -12.75 14.84 -4.16
C VAL A 186 -11.57 15.77 -3.86
N ASN A 187 -11.69 16.71 -2.91
CA ASN A 187 -10.56 17.55 -2.48
C ASN A 187 -9.61 16.78 -1.57
N LYS A 188 -10.11 15.84 -0.75
CA LYS A 188 -9.24 14.91 -0.01
C LYS A 188 -8.58 13.91 -0.94
N TRP A 189 -9.29 13.39 -1.93
CA TRP A 189 -8.68 12.59 -3.00
C TRP A 189 -7.56 13.34 -3.73
N LYS A 190 -7.77 14.61 -4.08
CA LYS A 190 -6.72 15.47 -4.66
C LYS A 190 -5.50 15.59 -3.74
N ARG A 191 -5.71 15.93 -2.46
CA ARG A 191 -4.63 16.02 -1.46
C ARG A 191 -3.91 14.68 -1.24
N PHE A 192 -4.62 13.55 -1.26
CA PHE A 192 -4.05 12.21 -1.17
C PHE A 192 -3.19 11.88 -2.40
N GLY A 193 -3.71 12.06 -3.62
CA GLY A 193 -2.99 11.83 -4.88
C GLY A 193 -1.67 12.61 -4.95
N ASN A 194 -1.71 13.91 -4.63
CA ASN A 194 -0.50 14.74 -4.55
C ASN A 194 0.43 14.30 -3.41
N THR A 195 -0.09 13.80 -2.29
CA THR A 195 0.75 13.30 -1.19
C THR A 195 1.50 12.03 -1.60
N ILE A 196 0.87 11.08 -2.29
CA ILE A 196 1.58 9.88 -2.78
C ILE A 196 2.56 10.22 -3.92
N HIS A 197 2.23 11.18 -4.79
CA HIS A 197 3.18 11.74 -5.76
C HIS A 197 4.45 12.26 -5.09
N MET A 198 4.30 13.05 -4.01
CA MET A 198 5.41 13.59 -3.22
C MET A 198 6.24 12.47 -2.53
N LEU A 199 5.59 11.46 -1.96
CA LEU A 199 6.26 10.35 -1.27
C LEU A 199 7.03 9.45 -2.26
N MET A 200 6.44 9.15 -3.41
CA MET A 200 7.09 8.45 -4.52
C MET A 200 8.28 9.25 -5.06
N ALA A 201 8.15 10.57 -5.19
CA ALA A 201 9.25 11.43 -5.63
C ALA A 201 10.43 11.43 -4.64
N LEU A 202 10.17 11.35 -3.33
CA LEU A 202 11.22 11.15 -2.32
C LEU A 202 11.86 9.76 -2.39
N ARG A 203 11.14 8.72 -2.86
CA ARG A 203 11.73 7.39 -3.06
C ARG A 203 12.90 7.42 -4.05
N LEU A 204 12.84 8.28 -5.05
CA LEU A 204 13.88 8.45 -6.08
C LEU A 204 15.20 9.04 -5.53
N SER A 205 15.27 9.50 -4.27
CA SER A 205 16.35 10.37 -3.76
C SER A 205 17.78 9.85 -3.87
N LYS A 206 18.01 8.53 -4.01
CA LYS A 206 19.34 7.97 -4.33
C LYS A 206 19.55 7.70 -5.82
N VAL A 207 18.51 7.25 -6.51
CA VAL A 207 18.61 6.71 -7.88
C VAL A 207 18.55 7.81 -8.94
N ASP A 208 17.64 8.78 -8.77
CA ASP A 208 17.44 9.95 -9.63
C ASP A 208 16.95 11.14 -8.77
N ALA A 209 17.90 11.74 -8.03
CA ALA A 209 17.61 12.86 -7.14
C ALA A 209 17.11 14.12 -7.89
N ALA A 210 17.49 14.28 -9.16
CA ALA A 210 17.09 15.43 -9.97
C ALA A 210 15.60 15.34 -10.34
N LYS A 211 15.15 14.18 -10.84
CA LYS A 211 13.72 13.95 -11.09
C LYS A 211 12.91 13.93 -9.79
N GLY A 212 13.46 13.32 -8.73
CA GLY A 212 12.85 13.33 -7.40
C GLY A 212 12.54 14.75 -6.91
N ALA A 213 13.50 15.68 -6.98
CA ALA A 213 13.29 17.06 -6.59
C ALA A 213 12.22 17.78 -7.44
N ILE A 214 12.17 17.53 -8.76
CA ILE A 214 11.18 18.13 -9.67
C ILE A 214 9.76 17.65 -9.31
N GLU A 215 9.54 16.34 -9.26
CA GLU A 215 8.22 15.76 -8.98
C GLU A 215 7.74 16.07 -7.54
N PHE A 216 8.67 16.18 -6.58
CA PHE A 216 8.36 16.55 -5.19
C PHE A 216 7.83 17.99 -5.09
N ASN A 217 8.47 18.96 -5.75
CA ASN A 217 8.02 20.36 -5.74
C ASN A 217 6.70 20.56 -6.49
N LYS A 218 6.53 19.85 -7.61
CA LYS A 218 5.28 19.82 -8.39
C LYS A 218 4.10 19.30 -7.56
N ALA A 219 4.30 18.20 -6.84
CA ALA A 219 3.31 17.64 -5.92
C ALA A 219 2.96 18.62 -4.77
N LEU A 220 3.94 19.32 -4.20
CA LEU A 220 3.70 20.37 -3.21
C LEU A 220 2.89 21.54 -3.78
N ALA A 221 3.21 22.01 -4.99
CA ALA A 221 2.50 23.10 -5.65
C ALA A 221 1.04 22.75 -5.99
N ASN A 222 0.76 21.48 -6.30
CA ASN A 222 -0.60 20.98 -6.51
C ASN A 222 -1.44 20.86 -5.21
N GLY A 223 -0.79 20.84 -4.04
CA GLY A 223 -1.42 20.78 -2.72
C GLY A 223 -1.57 19.36 -2.16
N ILE A 224 -0.78 19.06 -1.11
CA ILE A 224 -0.79 17.79 -0.35
C ILE A 224 -1.76 17.85 0.86
N MET A 225 -1.82 16.79 1.68
CA MET A 225 -2.50 16.79 2.99
C MET A 225 -2.06 17.96 3.87
N GLY A 226 -3.02 18.61 4.56
CA GLY A 226 -2.77 19.77 5.43
C GLY A 226 -2.93 19.53 6.93
N ALA A 227 -3.58 18.43 7.33
CA ALA A 227 -3.80 18.05 8.72
C ALA A 227 -4.06 16.53 8.84
N ASN A 228 -3.99 15.96 10.05
CA ASN A 228 -4.35 14.56 10.30
C ASN A 228 -5.80 14.20 9.89
N THR A 229 -6.69 15.19 9.74
CA THR A 229 -8.06 15.01 9.21
C THR A 229 -8.13 14.73 7.71
N ASP A 230 -7.00 14.85 6.99
CA ASP A 230 -6.84 14.43 5.59
C ASP A 230 -6.22 13.03 5.45
N ASN A 231 -5.79 12.38 6.55
CA ASN A 231 -5.14 11.06 6.51
C ASN A 231 -5.97 10.06 5.68
N PHE A 232 -5.31 9.34 4.78
CA PHE A 232 -5.89 8.20 4.07
C PHE A 232 -5.83 7.00 5.03
N ALA A 233 -6.97 6.66 5.63
CA ALA A 233 -7.05 5.64 6.68
C ALA A 233 -8.34 4.84 6.56
N TYR A 234 -8.22 3.53 6.38
CA TYR A 234 -9.37 2.62 6.28
C TYR A 234 -10.03 2.47 7.66
N GLN A 235 -11.32 2.75 7.75
CA GLN A 235 -12.09 2.60 8.99
C GLN A 235 -12.72 1.20 9.02
N HIS A 236 -12.18 0.31 9.84
CA HIS A 236 -12.82 -0.98 10.13
C HIS A 236 -14.09 -0.77 10.95
N LEU A 237 -15.10 -1.62 10.74
CA LEU A 237 -16.33 -1.63 11.50
C LEU A 237 -16.27 -2.60 12.69
N ALA A 238 -17.19 -2.43 13.65
CA ALA A 238 -17.42 -3.40 14.73
C ALA A 238 -18.26 -4.60 14.22
N ASP A 239 -17.89 -5.15 13.07
CA ASP A 239 -18.57 -6.24 12.37
C ASP A 239 -17.59 -7.38 12.03
N ALA A 240 -18.09 -8.62 11.91
CA ALA A 240 -17.24 -9.80 11.69
C ALA A 240 -16.72 -9.94 10.24
N ALA A 241 -17.40 -9.35 9.25
CA ALA A 241 -16.95 -9.32 7.86
C ALA A 241 -16.05 -8.11 7.54
N ASN A 242 -15.81 -7.23 8.52
CA ASN A 242 -15.01 -6.02 8.35
C ASN A 242 -14.06 -5.74 9.55
N GLU A 243 -13.76 -6.75 10.37
CA GLU A 243 -12.89 -6.62 11.54
C GLU A 243 -11.41 -6.32 11.19
N ASN A 244 -10.72 -5.61 12.08
CA ASN A 244 -9.28 -5.38 12.00
C ASN A 244 -8.47 -6.69 12.16
N TYR A 245 -7.43 -6.88 11.35
CA TYR A 245 -6.55 -8.07 11.38
C TYR A 245 -5.95 -8.36 12.77
N TRP A 246 -5.53 -7.33 13.52
CA TRP A 246 -4.93 -7.50 14.83
C TRP A 246 -5.97 -7.85 15.90
N TYR A 247 -7.22 -7.41 15.75
CA TYR A 247 -8.33 -7.87 16.58
C TYR A 247 -8.67 -9.34 16.31
N ASN A 248 -8.77 -9.71 15.03
CA ASN A 248 -8.98 -11.09 14.58
C ASN A 248 -7.95 -12.03 15.24
N SER A 249 -6.65 -11.68 15.11
CA SER A 249 -5.55 -12.49 15.62
C SER A 249 -5.56 -12.59 17.15
N PHE A 250 -5.40 -11.47 17.87
CA PHE A 250 -5.21 -11.49 19.32
C PHE A 250 -6.50 -11.79 20.10
N THR A 251 -7.65 -11.24 19.65
CA THR A 251 -8.88 -11.22 20.45
C THR A 251 -9.86 -12.30 20.00
N ARG A 252 -10.17 -12.41 18.70
CA ARG A 252 -11.14 -13.40 18.21
C ARG A 252 -10.57 -14.83 18.15
N LEU A 253 -9.28 -14.96 17.84
CA LEU A 253 -8.61 -16.27 17.74
C LEU A 253 -7.69 -16.59 18.93
N GLY A 254 -7.50 -15.66 19.87
CA GLY A 254 -6.63 -15.83 21.05
C GLY A 254 -5.13 -15.97 20.74
N ARG A 255 -4.70 -15.61 19.51
CA ARG A 255 -3.35 -15.86 18.99
C ARG A 255 -2.40 -14.75 19.40
N ASN A 256 -1.80 -14.90 20.59
CA ASN A 256 -0.72 -14.03 21.09
C ASN A 256 0.63 -14.28 20.35
N TRP A 257 0.61 -14.40 19.02
CA TRP A 257 1.74 -14.76 18.16
C TRP A 257 2.78 -13.64 17.95
N PHE A 258 2.44 -12.40 18.32
CA PHE A 258 3.27 -11.22 18.08
C PHE A 258 3.48 -10.42 19.37
N ALA A 259 4.73 -10.10 19.68
CA ALA A 259 5.11 -9.09 20.65
C ALA A 259 5.67 -7.86 19.93
N VAL A 260 5.67 -6.70 20.59
CA VAL A 260 6.43 -5.54 20.11
C VAL A 260 7.90 -5.89 20.18
N SER A 261 8.66 -5.57 19.13
CA SER A 261 10.07 -5.98 19.07
C SER A 261 10.92 -5.24 20.12
N LYS A 262 12.03 -5.85 20.52
CA LYS A 262 13.06 -5.17 21.33
C LYS A 262 13.55 -3.90 20.61
N THR A 263 13.71 -3.96 19.29
CA THR A 263 14.14 -2.84 18.44
C THR A 263 13.23 -1.62 18.58
N VAL A 264 11.90 -1.80 18.60
CA VAL A 264 10.95 -0.70 18.82
C VAL A 264 10.99 -0.21 20.27
N VAL A 265 10.95 -1.11 21.26
CA VAL A 265 10.92 -0.69 22.68
C VAL A 265 12.20 0.04 23.08
N ASP A 266 13.38 -0.44 22.67
CA ASP A 266 14.67 0.21 22.88
C ASP A 266 14.75 1.60 22.20
N SER A 267 14.09 1.77 21.05
CA SER A 267 14.06 3.03 20.30
C SER A 267 13.12 4.09 20.91
N MET A 268 12.32 3.73 21.92
CA MET A 268 11.25 4.57 22.47
C MET A 268 11.35 4.80 23.98
N LEU A 269 11.63 3.74 24.73
CA LEU A 269 11.61 3.74 26.20
C LEU A 269 12.64 4.70 26.83
N PRO A 270 13.91 4.78 26.38
CA PRO A 270 14.90 5.69 26.96
C PRO A 270 14.56 7.18 26.79
N TYR A 271 13.73 7.50 25.78
CA TYR A 271 13.37 8.88 25.43
C TYR A 271 12.00 9.30 25.97
N SER A 272 11.32 8.43 26.75
CA SER A 272 9.95 8.62 27.23
C SER A 272 8.95 8.93 26.09
N ASP A 273 9.08 8.23 24.95
CA ASP A 273 8.23 8.45 23.78
C ASP A 273 6.74 8.23 24.14
N PRO A 274 5.88 9.27 24.00
CA PRO A 274 4.50 9.20 24.45
C PRO A 274 3.64 8.25 23.59
N ARG A 275 4.15 7.73 22.47
CA ARG A 275 3.50 6.70 21.64
C ARG A 275 3.71 5.28 22.17
N LEU A 276 4.74 5.02 22.99
CA LEU A 276 5.04 3.67 23.49
C LEU A 276 3.87 3.02 24.26
N PRO A 277 3.12 3.73 25.13
CA PRO A 277 1.91 3.20 25.78
C PRO A 277 0.75 2.86 24.83
N VAL A 278 0.79 3.34 23.57
CA VAL A 278 -0.18 3.00 22.52
C VAL A 278 0.30 1.77 21.74
N PHE A 279 1.59 1.69 21.43
CA PHE A 279 2.18 0.61 20.63
C PHE A 279 2.27 -0.70 21.42
N ALA A 280 2.56 -0.62 22.72
CA ALA A 280 2.84 -1.75 23.59
C ALA A 280 1.89 -1.79 24.79
N ASN A 281 1.36 -2.97 25.10
CA ASN A 281 0.89 -3.27 26.44
C ASN A 281 2.10 -3.43 27.38
N LYS A 282 1.93 -3.12 28.66
CA LYS A 282 2.88 -3.53 29.71
C LYS A 282 2.84 -5.06 29.88
N ASN A 283 3.97 -5.65 30.22
CA ASN A 283 4.08 -7.06 30.61
C ASN A 283 3.45 -7.30 32.00
N THR A 284 3.40 -8.55 32.47
CA THR A 284 2.75 -8.87 33.77
C THR A 284 3.46 -8.26 34.98
N ALA A 285 4.72 -7.84 34.84
CA ALA A 285 5.47 -7.10 35.86
C ALA A 285 5.29 -5.56 35.77
N GLY A 286 4.38 -5.07 34.92
CA GLY A 286 4.09 -3.65 34.78
C GLY A 286 5.11 -2.84 33.95
N ASN A 287 5.98 -3.51 33.21
CA ASN A 287 7.09 -2.91 32.46
C ASN A 287 6.89 -2.99 30.94
N TYR A 288 7.57 -2.12 30.18
CA TYR A 288 7.68 -2.24 28.72
C TYR A 288 8.92 -3.07 28.38
N VAL A 289 8.74 -4.24 27.76
CA VAL A 289 9.83 -5.19 27.49
C VAL A 289 9.63 -5.80 26.11
N GLY A 290 10.37 -5.31 25.11
CA GLY A 290 10.26 -5.81 23.74
C GLY A 290 10.92 -7.18 23.57
N LEU A 291 10.31 -8.05 22.75
CA LEU A 291 10.82 -9.39 22.47
C LEU A 291 12.01 -9.33 21.49
N PRO A 292 13.16 -9.98 21.78
CA PRO A 292 14.28 -10.05 20.84
C PRO A 292 13.85 -10.51 19.45
N TYR A 293 14.34 -9.83 18.42
CA TYR A 293 13.92 -10.07 17.05
C TYR A 293 14.63 -11.32 16.47
N GLY A 294 13.93 -12.08 15.63
CA GLY A 294 14.53 -13.19 14.87
C GLY A 294 14.92 -14.44 15.67
N LEU A 295 14.40 -14.63 16.89
CA LEU A 295 14.69 -15.82 17.72
C LEU A 295 14.45 -17.15 16.94
N PRO A 296 15.34 -18.16 17.07
CA PRO A 296 15.11 -19.48 16.48
C PRO A 296 13.82 -20.14 16.99
N GLY A 297 13.11 -20.87 16.13
CA GLY A 297 11.85 -21.54 16.46
C GLY A 297 11.94 -22.64 17.53
N THR A 298 13.15 -23.05 17.92
CA THR A 298 13.41 -23.91 19.09
C THR A 298 13.42 -23.15 20.43
N THR A 299 13.27 -21.81 20.42
CA THR A 299 13.29 -20.96 21.61
C THR A 299 11.91 -20.85 22.23
N THR A 300 11.71 -21.41 23.42
CA THR A 300 10.46 -21.26 24.18
C THR A 300 10.31 -19.83 24.72
N VAL A 301 9.40 -19.04 24.14
CA VAL A 301 9.11 -17.68 24.60
C VAL A 301 8.08 -17.69 25.74
N VAL A 302 8.48 -17.26 26.94
CA VAL A 302 7.55 -17.03 28.06
C VAL A 302 6.82 -15.69 27.81
N ILE A 303 5.70 -15.75 27.11
CA ILE A 303 4.96 -14.59 26.58
C ILE A 303 4.71 -13.50 27.63
N ASN A 304 4.33 -13.88 28.87
CA ASN A 304 4.01 -12.96 29.96
C ASN A 304 5.16 -11.99 30.33
N ASN A 305 6.41 -12.32 29.99
CA ASN A 305 7.58 -11.49 30.27
C ASN A 305 7.69 -10.30 29.29
N PHE A 306 6.96 -10.31 28.18
CA PHE A 306 7.12 -9.38 27.07
C PHE A 306 5.88 -8.51 26.80
N SER A 307 6.11 -7.36 26.20
CA SER A 307 5.09 -6.42 25.74
C SER A 307 4.41 -6.92 24.47
N LEU A 308 3.18 -7.40 24.61
CA LEU A 308 2.28 -7.66 23.47
C LEU A 308 1.81 -6.35 22.83
N LEU A 309 1.30 -6.44 21.60
CA LEU A 309 0.73 -5.30 20.86
C LEU A 309 -0.35 -4.58 21.69
N GLY A 310 -0.27 -3.25 21.73
CA GLY A 310 -1.16 -2.38 22.50
C GLY A 310 -2.63 -2.61 22.19
N SER A 311 -3.48 -2.72 23.22
CA SER A 311 -4.89 -3.11 23.05
C SER A 311 -5.72 -2.12 22.21
N GLY A 312 -5.49 -0.81 22.37
CA GLY A 312 -6.26 0.23 21.67
C GLY A 312 -6.07 0.30 20.15
N ILE A 313 -5.00 -0.30 19.63
CA ILE A 313 -4.71 -0.37 18.18
C ILE A 313 -5.06 -1.73 17.55
N ARG A 314 -5.77 -2.58 18.31
CA ARG A 314 -6.30 -3.89 17.89
C ARG A 314 -7.71 -4.17 18.41
N LEU A 315 -8.53 -3.12 18.47
CA LEU A 315 -9.99 -3.21 18.61
C LEU A 315 -10.60 -3.63 17.27
N GLN A 316 -11.81 -4.17 17.28
CA GLN A 316 -12.47 -4.69 16.07
C GLN A 316 -12.57 -3.63 14.97
N ASN A 317 -12.84 -2.39 15.37
CA ASN A 317 -12.94 -1.20 14.53
C ASN A 317 -11.66 -0.32 14.52
N SER A 318 -10.51 -0.82 14.96
CA SER A 318 -9.26 -0.03 14.90
C SER A 318 -8.92 0.29 13.44
N PRO A 319 -8.64 1.56 13.09
CA PRO A 319 -8.37 1.96 11.71
C PRO A 319 -6.99 1.50 11.24
N VAL A 320 -6.83 1.40 9.92
CA VAL A 320 -5.54 1.14 9.26
C VAL A 320 -5.08 2.43 8.58
N TYR A 321 -4.02 3.04 9.10
CA TYR A 321 -3.41 4.25 8.53
C TYR A 321 -2.53 3.89 7.33
N LEU A 322 -2.89 4.37 6.14
CA LEU A 322 -2.22 4.03 4.88
C LEU A 322 -1.26 5.15 4.47
N VAL A 323 -1.76 6.38 4.36
CA VAL A 323 -0.93 7.57 4.08
C VAL A 323 -1.33 8.72 4.99
N THR A 324 -0.35 9.37 5.62
CA THR A 324 -0.62 10.31 6.72
C THR A 324 0.05 11.68 6.52
N TYR A 325 -0.53 12.69 7.15
CA TYR A 325 0.05 14.03 7.19
C TYR A 325 1.39 14.07 7.94
N ALA A 326 1.56 13.27 9.00
CA ALA A 326 2.84 13.17 9.70
C ALA A 326 3.94 12.53 8.84
N GLN A 327 3.64 11.46 8.07
CA GLN A 327 4.53 10.87 7.06
C GLN A 327 4.91 11.92 5.99
N ALA A 328 3.94 12.71 5.51
CA ALA A 328 4.18 13.80 4.56
C ALA A 328 5.08 14.90 5.14
N LEU A 329 4.93 15.23 6.43
CA LEU A 329 5.79 16.21 7.12
C LEU A 329 7.22 15.69 7.33
N PHE A 330 7.41 14.41 7.69
CA PHE A 330 8.75 13.81 7.71
C PHE A 330 9.40 13.85 6.31
N ALA A 331 8.64 13.56 5.26
CA ALA A 331 9.13 13.66 3.88
C ALA A 331 9.54 15.10 3.49
N ARG A 332 8.78 16.12 3.92
CA ARG A 332 9.14 17.55 3.74
C ARG A 332 10.36 17.96 4.56
N ALA A 333 10.52 17.42 5.77
CA ALA A 333 11.71 17.66 6.59
C ALA A 333 12.97 17.10 5.91
N GLU A 334 12.86 15.91 5.32
CA GLU A 334 13.96 15.30 4.57
C GLU A 334 14.27 16.05 3.29
N ALA A 335 13.25 16.39 2.48
CA ALA A 335 13.43 17.16 1.25
C ALA A 335 14.07 18.53 1.49
N ALA A 336 13.76 19.20 2.61
CA ALA A 336 14.46 20.42 3.01
C ALA A 336 15.94 20.15 3.36
N LYS A 337 16.25 19.06 4.08
CA LYS A 337 17.64 18.69 4.39
C LYS A 337 18.43 18.24 3.15
N LEU A 338 17.77 17.69 2.15
CA LEU A 338 18.33 17.38 0.83
C LEU A 338 18.45 18.61 -0.10
N GLY A 339 17.99 19.80 0.33
CA GLY A 339 17.99 21.02 -0.48
C GLY A 339 16.99 21.01 -1.65
N TRP A 340 16.02 20.10 -1.65
CA TRP A 340 15.01 19.97 -2.72
C TRP A 340 13.93 21.04 -2.64
N ILE A 341 13.59 21.50 -1.43
CA ILE A 341 12.61 22.58 -1.22
C ILE A 341 13.29 23.78 -0.59
N ALA A 342 12.77 24.99 -0.87
CA ALA A 342 13.37 26.23 -0.40
C ALA A 342 13.41 26.32 1.14
N GLY A 343 14.63 26.30 1.69
CA GLY A 343 14.89 26.39 3.12
C GLY A 343 16.08 25.55 3.56
N THR A 344 16.84 26.04 4.53
CA THR A 344 17.95 25.29 5.15
C THR A 344 17.43 24.38 6.28
N ASP A 345 18.34 23.87 7.11
CA ASP A 345 18.05 23.16 8.37
C ASP A 345 16.94 23.78 9.23
N GLY A 346 16.69 25.10 9.17
CA GLY A 346 15.54 25.72 9.87
C GLY A 346 14.18 25.22 9.37
N VAL A 347 14.00 25.07 8.06
CA VAL A 347 12.75 24.55 7.46
C VAL A 347 12.65 23.03 7.65
N ALA A 348 13.78 22.32 7.55
CA ALA A 348 13.84 20.90 7.86
C ALA A 348 13.45 20.62 9.32
N LYS A 349 14.02 21.37 10.27
CA LYS A 349 13.64 21.35 11.69
C LYS A 349 12.15 21.60 11.87
N THR A 350 11.61 22.66 11.25
CA THR A 350 10.20 23.05 11.42
C THR A 350 9.24 21.94 10.96
N ASN A 351 9.52 21.29 9.82
CA ASN A 351 8.71 20.18 9.34
C ASN A 351 8.88 18.92 10.20
N TYR A 352 10.09 18.62 10.68
CA TYR A 352 10.35 17.49 11.59
C TYR A 352 9.64 17.68 12.95
N ASP A 353 9.71 18.87 13.53
CA ASP A 353 9.02 19.25 14.75
C ASP A 353 7.51 19.05 14.63
N LEU A 354 6.92 19.53 13.52
CA LEU A 354 5.49 19.35 13.25
C LEU A 354 5.15 17.87 12.97
N ALA A 355 6.04 17.11 12.32
CA ALA A 355 5.85 15.68 12.09
C ALA A 355 5.80 14.87 13.40
N LEU A 356 6.69 15.17 14.37
CA LEU A 356 6.64 14.58 15.71
C LEU A 356 5.30 14.89 16.39
N GLU A 357 4.84 16.14 16.32
CA GLU A 357 3.57 16.53 16.92
C GLU A 357 2.37 15.83 16.27
N GLN A 358 2.26 15.86 14.94
CA GLN A 358 1.14 15.24 14.24
C GLN A 358 1.17 13.71 14.37
N SER A 359 2.37 13.10 14.46
CA SER A 359 2.53 11.68 14.80
C SER A 359 1.97 11.36 16.19
N VAL A 360 2.33 12.15 17.21
CA VAL A 360 1.84 11.94 18.58
C VAL A 360 0.33 12.19 18.66
N ARG A 361 -0.18 13.23 17.99
CA ARG A 361 -1.63 13.49 17.89
C ARG A 361 -2.39 12.34 17.21
N GLN A 362 -1.87 11.77 16.12
CA GLN A 362 -2.51 10.64 15.43
C GLN A 362 -2.62 9.42 16.37
N TRP A 363 -1.51 9.02 16.98
CA TRP A 363 -1.46 7.80 17.79
C TRP A 363 -2.17 7.94 19.14
N LYS A 364 -2.28 9.14 19.71
CA LYS A 364 -2.89 9.41 21.03
C LYS A 364 -4.25 10.11 20.97
N ALA A 365 -5.00 9.98 19.87
CA ALA A 365 -6.32 10.61 19.71
C ALA A 365 -6.32 12.13 20.05
N ASN A 366 -5.34 12.84 19.50
CA ASN A 366 -5.00 14.25 19.70
C ASN A 366 -4.36 14.66 21.05
N ASP A 367 -4.23 13.76 22.04
CA ASP A 367 -3.57 14.07 23.32
C ASP A 367 -2.04 14.23 23.18
N THR A 368 -1.55 15.46 23.35
CA THR A 368 -0.12 15.81 23.33
C THR A 368 0.61 15.67 24.67
N THR A 369 -0.01 15.07 25.71
CA THR A 369 0.67 14.81 26.99
C THR A 369 1.97 14.01 26.78
N GLY A 370 3.08 14.51 27.34
CA GLY A 370 4.44 13.98 27.16
C GLY A 370 5.23 14.56 25.97
N LEU A 371 4.56 15.18 24.98
CA LEU A 371 5.20 15.65 23.73
C LEU A 371 6.34 16.66 23.97
N GLY A 372 6.16 17.60 24.90
CA GLY A 372 7.17 18.61 25.21
C GLY A 372 8.46 18.02 25.77
N VAL A 373 8.34 17.10 26.75
CA VAL A 373 9.48 16.39 27.34
C VAL A 373 10.21 15.57 26.27
N PHE A 374 9.45 14.80 25.48
CA PHE A 374 9.99 13.98 24.39
C PHE A 374 10.76 14.82 23.34
N ARG A 375 10.19 15.93 22.85
CA ARG A 375 10.86 16.85 21.90
C ARG A 375 12.07 17.59 22.51
N SER A 376 12.09 17.80 23.83
CA SER A 376 13.21 18.44 24.52
C SER A 376 14.41 17.51 24.78
N ASN A 377 14.25 16.19 24.62
CA ASN A 377 15.33 15.24 24.77
C ASN A 377 16.40 15.45 23.68
N PRO A 378 17.69 15.66 24.00
CA PRO A 378 18.72 15.97 23.00
C PRO A 378 18.92 14.92 21.90
N ALA A 379 18.55 13.65 22.11
CA ALA A 379 18.60 12.62 21.06
C ALA A 379 17.43 12.71 20.06
N ILE A 380 16.31 13.33 20.47
CA ILE A 380 15.08 13.52 19.69
C ILE A 380 15.03 14.92 19.06
N ALA A 381 15.56 15.92 19.73
CA ALA A 381 15.68 17.28 19.22
C ALA A 381 16.49 17.31 17.91
N TYR A 382 16.01 18.07 16.92
CA TYR A 382 16.62 18.14 15.59
C TYR A 382 18.08 18.61 15.63
N ASP A 383 18.99 17.78 15.17
CA ASP A 383 20.40 18.06 14.97
C ASP A 383 20.73 18.12 13.45
N PRO A 384 21.21 19.26 12.93
CA PRO A 384 21.69 19.38 11.55
C PRO A 384 22.72 18.33 11.10
N ALA A 385 23.53 17.77 11.99
CA ALA A 385 24.52 16.74 11.65
C ALA A 385 23.90 15.34 11.52
N ASN A 386 22.89 15.01 12.34
CA ASN A 386 22.19 13.71 12.33
C ASN A 386 20.78 13.74 11.69
N ALA A 387 20.36 14.86 11.10
CA ALA A 387 18.99 15.12 10.66
C ALA A 387 18.33 13.98 9.86
N ILE A 388 18.99 13.44 8.82
CA ILE A 388 18.44 12.35 7.99
C ILE A 388 18.16 11.10 8.84
N LYS A 389 19.10 10.74 9.73
CA LYS A 389 18.96 9.60 10.65
C LYS A 389 17.81 9.82 11.64
N GLN A 390 17.66 11.02 12.19
CA GLN A 390 16.57 11.36 13.10
C GLN A 390 15.20 11.34 12.38
N ILE A 391 15.08 12.02 11.23
CA ILE A 391 13.86 12.05 10.42
C ILE A 391 13.43 10.63 10.03
N ALA A 392 14.35 9.82 9.47
CA ALA A 392 14.05 8.46 9.05
C ALA A 392 13.67 7.54 10.23
N THR A 393 14.39 7.61 11.35
CA THR A 393 14.06 6.81 12.56
C THR A 393 12.69 7.21 13.13
N GLN A 394 12.35 8.49 13.13
CA GLN A 394 11.07 8.97 13.65
C GLN A 394 9.89 8.71 12.69
N ARG A 395 10.15 8.69 11.37
CA ARG A 395 9.20 8.24 10.35
C ARG A 395 8.98 6.73 10.43
N TRP A 396 10.02 5.92 10.65
CA TRP A 396 9.92 4.49 10.92
C TRP A 396 9.03 4.22 12.15
N LEU A 397 9.30 4.87 13.30
CA LEU A 397 8.42 4.81 14.48
C LEU A 397 7.00 5.31 14.21
N HIS A 398 6.81 6.30 13.34
CA HIS A 398 5.46 6.76 12.97
C HIS A 398 4.69 5.72 12.16
N LEU A 399 5.36 5.01 11.25
CA LEU A 399 4.82 3.97 10.37
C LEU A 399 4.64 2.62 11.08
N PHE A 400 4.55 2.60 12.42
CA PHE A 400 4.28 1.40 13.18
C PHE A 400 3.00 0.69 12.66
N LEU A 401 3.07 -0.64 12.55
CA LEU A 401 2.14 -1.51 11.82
C LEU A 401 1.98 -1.29 10.30
N HIS A 402 2.30 -0.12 9.72
CA HIS A 402 2.39 0.04 8.25
C HIS A 402 3.72 -0.49 7.71
N GLY A 403 3.89 -1.82 7.79
CA GLY A 403 5.17 -2.49 7.64
C GLY A 403 5.87 -2.33 6.29
N TYR A 404 5.14 -2.42 5.17
CA TYR A 404 5.75 -2.37 3.83
C TYR A 404 6.32 -0.99 3.47
N GLU A 405 5.63 0.09 3.82
CA GLU A 405 6.12 1.47 3.64
C GLU A 405 7.28 1.78 4.61
N ALA A 406 7.20 1.32 5.86
CA ALA A 406 8.33 1.41 6.81
C ALA A 406 9.58 0.66 6.30
N TRP A 407 9.40 -0.50 5.68
CA TRP A 407 10.47 -1.27 5.05
C TRP A 407 11.00 -0.62 3.76
N ALA A 408 10.15 0.03 2.97
CA ALA A 408 10.58 0.77 1.79
C ALA A 408 11.45 1.99 2.17
N GLU A 409 11.02 2.74 3.21
CA GLU A 409 11.81 3.83 3.76
C GLU A 409 13.09 3.36 4.46
N TRP A 410 13.05 2.26 5.21
CA TRP A 410 14.25 1.67 5.79
C TRP A 410 15.26 1.24 4.72
N ARG A 411 14.80 0.58 3.64
CA ARG A 411 15.67 0.19 2.52
C ARG A 411 16.37 1.40 1.92
N ARG A 412 15.60 2.44 1.56
CA ARG A 412 16.10 3.69 0.96
C ARG A 412 17.09 4.43 1.85
N THR A 413 16.76 4.62 3.13
CA THR A 413 17.53 5.47 4.07
C THR A 413 18.65 4.74 4.79
N GLY A 414 18.51 3.44 5.03
CA GLY A 414 19.35 2.67 5.95
C GLY A 414 19.06 2.92 7.44
N TYR A 415 17.99 3.64 7.79
CA TYR A 415 17.69 4.06 9.16
C TYR A 415 16.29 3.62 9.64
N PRO A 416 16.14 3.20 10.92
CA PRO A 416 17.21 3.00 11.91
C PRO A 416 18.16 1.86 11.51
N VAL A 417 19.29 1.74 12.21
CA VAL A 417 20.22 0.63 11.99
C VAL A 417 19.60 -0.63 12.59
N LEU A 418 19.01 -1.47 11.72
CA LEU A 418 18.41 -2.74 12.07
C LEU A 418 19.45 -3.87 12.02
N VAL A 419 19.38 -4.82 12.96
CA VAL A 419 20.25 -6.01 13.01
C VAL A 419 19.50 -7.21 12.47
N ALA A 420 20.08 -7.97 11.54
CA ALA A 420 19.40 -9.12 10.94
C ALA A 420 19.03 -10.21 11.95
N ALA A 421 18.05 -11.04 11.60
CA ALA A 421 17.66 -12.21 12.37
C ALA A 421 18.82 -13.21 12.44
N PRO A 422 19.34 -13.58 13.64
CA PRO A 422 20.55 -14.39 13.75
C PRO A 422 20.41 -15.78 13.11
N GLY A 423 21.39 -16.14 12.28
CA GLY A 423 21.41 -17.43 11.59
C GLY A 423 20.22 -17.62 10.65
N ALA A 424 19.80 -16.56 9.96
CA ALA A 424 18.65 -16.57 9.05
C ALA A 424 18.88 -15.66 7.84
N ASN A 425 18.42 -16.07 6.65
CA ASN A 425 18.62 -15.36 5.37
C ASN A 425 20.08 -14.89 5.14
N GLY A 426 21.08 -15.69 5.55
CA GLY A 426 22.50 -15.33 5.45
C GLY A 426 22.89 -14.07 6.24
N ASP A 427 22.24 -13.87 7.40
CA ASP A 427 22.38 -12.71 8.29
C ASP A 427 22.08 -11.36 7.60
N LYS A 428 21.09 -11.36 6.70
CA LYS A 428 20.61 -10.19 5.97
C LYS A 428 19.13 -9.92 6.22
N ILE A 429 18.76 -8.64 6.21
CA ILE A 429 17.36 -8.20 6.16
C ILE A 429 16.98 -8.06 4.67
N PRO A 430 15.83 -8.63 4.23
CA PRO A 430 15.37 -8.55 2.85
C PRO A 430 15.33 -7.14 2.24
N ARG A 431 15.59 -7.08 0.94
CA ARG A 431 15.60 -5.88 0.09
C ARG A 431 14.49 -5.92 -0.98
N ARG A 432 13.94 -7.10 -1.28
CA ARG A 432 12.71 -7.31 -2.08
C ARG A 432 11.98 -8.59 -1.64
N GLU A 433 10.79 -8.81 -2.17
CA GLU A 433 10.11 -10.11 -2.16
C GLU A 433 10.36 -10.84 -3.48
N GLY A 434 10.50 -12.18 -3.44
CA GLY A 434 10.64 -13.01 -4.64
C GLY A 434 9.32 -13.14 -5.42
N TYR A 435 9.41 -13.27 -6.74
CA TYR A 435 8.24 -13.38 -7.61
C TYR A 435 7.41 -14.64 -7.29
N PRO A 436 6.10 -14.69 -7.65
CA PRO A 436 5.28 -15.87 -7.46
C PRO A 436 5.86 -17.07 -8.24
N LEU A 437 6.03 -18.24 -7.59
CA LEU A 437 6.62 -19.44 -8.23
C LEU A 437 5.87 -19.88 -9.51
N ILE A 438 4.57 -19.56 -9.61
CA ILE A 438 3.73 -19.86 -10.77
C ILE A 438 4.04 -18.99 -12.01
N GLU A 439 4.71 -17.85 -11.86
CA GLU A 439 5.14 -17.03 -13.00
C GLU A 439 6.26 -17.70 -13.80
N ALA A 440 7.10 -18.51 -13.13
CA ALA A 440 8.12 -19.32 -13.79
C ALA A 440 7.52 -20.43 -14.69
N SER A 441 6.30 -20.91 -14.42
CA SER A 441 5.59 -21.89 -15.25
C SER A 441 4.61 -21.28 -16.25
N ASN A 442 3.94 -20.18 -15.87
CA ASN A 442 2.84 -19.62 -16.66
C ASN A 442 3.26 -18.43 -17.54
N ASN A 443 4.36 -17.77 -17.21
CA ASN A 443 4.85 -16.54 -17.87
C ASN A 443 6.36 -16.63 -18.13
N THR A 444 6.89 -17.84 -18.30
CA THR A 444 8.32 -18.21 -18.23
C THR A 444 9.27 -17.28 -18.99
N ALA A 445 8.91 -16.87 -20.21
CA ALA A 445 9.74 -15.99 -21.03
C ALA A 445 9.90 -14.58 -20.42
N ASN A 446 8.80 -13.98 -19.96
CA ASN A 446 8.82 -12.67 -19.32
C ASN A 446 9.40 -12.72 -17.90
N TYR A 447 9.09 -13.78 -17.15
CA TYR A 447 9.71 -14.04 -15.84
C TYR A 447 11.24 -14.12 -15.97
N ASN A 448 11.77 -14.94 -16.89
CA ASN A 448 13.22 -15.06 -17.10
C ASN A 448 13.85 -13.74 -17.54
N ALA A 449 13.17 -12.97 -18.40
CA ALA A 449 13.62 -11.64 -18.80
C ALA A 449 13.64 -10.65 -17.62
N ALA A 450 12.64 -10.68 -16.75
CA ALA A 450 12.56 -9.83 -15.55
C ALA A 450 13.65 -10.18 -14.53
N VAL A 451 13.91 -11.46 -14.30
CA VAL A 451 15.00 -11.92 -13.41
C VAL A 451 16.36 -11.52 -13.97
N ALA A 452 16.59 -11.70 -15.28
CA ALA A 452 17.83 -11.29 -15.94
C ALA A 452 18.01 -9.75 -16.00
N ALA A 453 16.93 -8.98 -15.87
CA ALA A 453 16.95 -7.52 -15.82
C ALA A 453 17.10 -6.94 -14.40
N LEU A 454 17.14 -7.77 -13.34
CA LEU A 454 17.15 -7.29 -11.96
C LEU A 454 18.34 -6.36 -11.68
N PRO A 455 18.09 -5.16 -11.11
CA PRO A 455 19.13 -4.18 -10.82
C PRO A 455 20.29 -4.72 -9.99
N TYR A 456 21.48 -4.16 -10.23
CA TYR A 456 22.71 -4.44 -9.48
C TYR A 456 23.21 -5.90 -9.55
N GLY A 457 22.76 -6.68 -10.55
CA GLY A 457 23.16 -8.08 -10.75
C GLY A 457 22.43 -9.05 -9.81
N GLY A 458 21.17 -8.74 -9.48
CA GLY A 458 20.34 -9.55 -8.60
C GLY A 458 19.85 -10.87 -9.20
N ALA A 459 19.28 -11.70 -8.34
CA ALA A 459 18.54 -12.93 -8.67
C ALA A 459 17.12 -12.84 -8.06
N ASP A 460 16.23 -13.79 -8.37
CA ASP A 460 14.90 -13.84 -7.72
C ASP A 460 14.98 -14.38 -6.29
N ASP A 461 15.57 -13.57 -5.41
CA ASP A 461 15.73 -13.84 -3.98
C ASP A 461 15.27 -12.64 -3.14
N LEU A 462 15.37 -12.78 -1.82
CA LEU A 462 15.05 -11.74 -0.84
C LEU A 462 16.09 -10.61 -0.77
N ASN A 463 17.34 -10.85 -1.16
CA ASN A 463 18.46 -9.94 -0.86
C ASN A 463 18.82 -9.00 -2.02
N SER A 464 18.39 -9.35 -3.23
CA SER A 464 18.50 -8.51 -4.42
C SER A 464 17.67 -7.23 -4.31
N ARG A 465 18.11 -6.17 -4.98
CA ARG A 465 17.60 -4.81 -4.77
C ARG A 465 16.67 -4.38 -5.90
N VAL A 466 15.57 -3.71 -5.55
CA VAL A 466 14.73 -3.00 -6.51
C VAL A 466 15.46 -1.75 -7.06
N TRP A 467 15.02 -1.20 -8.18
CA TRP A 467 15.73 -0.12 -8.90
C TRP A 467 16.01 1.12 -8.03
N TRP A 468 15.03 1.60 -7.25
CA TRP A 468 15.25 2.75 -6.37
C TRP A 468 16.09 2.41 -5.13
N ASP A 469 16.22 1.13 -4.75
CA ASP A 469 17.01 0.69 -3.59
C ASP A 469 18.51 0.59 -3.94
N LYS A 470 19.02 1.68 -4.49
CA LYS A 470 20.44 1.88 -4.79
C LYS A 470 21.26 1.82 -3.49
N PRO A 471 22.37 1.06 -3.46
CA PRO A 471 23.28 0.99 -2.30
C PRO A 471 23.61 2.37 -1.71
#